data_AF-A0A2D5B6K3-F1
#
_entry.id   AF-A0A2D5B6K3-F1
#
_cell.length_a   1.000
_cell.length_b   1.000
_cell.length_c   1.000
_cell.angle_alpha   90.00
_cell.angle_beta   90.00
_cell.angle_gamma   90.00
#
_symmetry.space_group_name_H-M   'P 1'
#
loop_
_entity.id
_entity.type
_entity.pdbx_description
1 polymer ?
#
loop_
_entity_poly.entity_id
_entity_poly.type
_entity_poly.pdbx_seq_one_letter_code
_entity_poly.pdbx_strand_id
1 'polypeptide(L)'
;MTRWSTCLALLASCIATPTLHAELDAQDLRVVGDRLIAPRGGVLVMPLVSRNATAGWPIDIPVMLDDDGERTPLTGRLGWIETSIRSGNPRWSVGDRIRTIRPPLPTDDTAKLETRGTADGPYLLVELPDDGTGDLILGRQRVALRWMELPEAFPILQLGRAQAPRHELSMNASPARPQPDNAFAWWRWTLLANRLDMKPPPPPDASDVQRMLSEHLAQLWRIGFDRLARRSRGVASQCRDLLTCTCRDGRDEFAAWISDITSINELLGILLDADNEEALVDLALAWADRQIPMVVWIEQAFGEEIVVAIGNPHRTPELAQVIWRNQNSVPTGASLAPGVVTRVTLPRASQSLITKFYPEIDAQELQHLNVVVRNHVMSLAFGPKEIKAEPPGPLLGPFQPPVTMNSSRNQTPPVESPRRSTWCQIRQLSDRWELFIECRRPESGTGSRRLSSFMRSLDQLRGIEAVTVLIGPPRHERAPSRYGICIPEVGEPQIIIGPNDDAPEVHVRSYEDRWLARFVLPYHWLPDGSDSMLLSMIRTHGDNQNFETSPNRSVPWSMHVDPVHLDISTWTRSDFILPAPRRRQ
;
A
#
# COMPACT_ATOMS: atom_id res chain seq x y z
N MET A 1 -11.46 -60.52 -32.66
CA MET A 1 -12.59 -59.67 -33.10
C MET A 1 -13.53 -59.46 -31.92
N THR A 2 -13.94 -58.20 -31.69
CA THR A 2 -15.13 -57.73 -30.92
C THR A 2 -15.30 -58.26 -29.48
N ARG A 3 -14.89 -57.57 -28.39
CA ARG A 3 -15.33 -56.28 -27.81
C ARG A 3 -16.85 -56.12 -27.63
N TRP A 4 -17.37 -56.51 -26.47
CA TRP A 4 -18.55 -55.92 -25.81
C TRP A 4 -18.25 -55.85 -24.30
N SER A 5 -18.04 -54.64 -23.76
CA SER A 5 -18.05 -54.37 -22.33
C SER A 5 -18.34 -52.88 -22.14
N THR A 6 -19.58 -52.59 -21.80
CA THR A 6 -20.04 -51.29 -21.32
C THR A 6 -20.90 -51.53 -20.08
N CYS A 7 -20.78 -50.62 -19.12
CA CYS A 7 -21.64 -50.38 -17.96
C CYS A 7 -21.31 -51.12 -16.65
N LEU A 8 -20.46 -50.49 -15.83
CA LEU A 8 -20.89 -50.06 -14.50
C LEU A 8 -20.09 -48.84 -14.04
N ALA A 9 -20.82 -47.88 -13.49
CA ALA A 9 -20.47 -46.48 -13.42
C ALA A 9 -19.43 -46.15 -12.35
N LEU A 10 -18.52 -45.26 -12.75
CA LEU A 10 -17.78 -44.34 -11.90
C LEU A 10 -18.75 -43.52 -11.04
N LEU A 11 -18.80 -43.83 -9.75
CA LEU A 11 -19.32 -42.94 -8.71
C LEU A 11 -18.53 -43.18 -7.41
N ALA A 12 -17.20 -43.25 -7.52
CA ALA A 12 -16.34 -43.00 -6.38
C ALA A 12 -16.19 -41.48 -6.25
N SER A 13 -17.21 -40.87 -5.64
CA SER A 13 -17.10 -39.53 -5.09
C SER A 13 -15.88 -39.53 -4.17
N CYS A 14 -14.83 -38.79 -4.54
CA CYS A 14 -13.72 -38.46 -3.67
C CYS A 14 -14.27 -37.62 -2.50
N ILE A 15 -14.88 -38.28 -1.52
CA ILE A 15 -15.07 -37.70 -0.20
C ILE A 15 -13.66 -37.72 0.40
N ALA A 16 -12.92 -36.63 0.21
CA ALA A 16 -11.76 -36.35 1.04
C ALA A 16 -12.29 -36.16 2.46
N THR A 17 -12.37 -37.26 3.23
CA THR A 17 -12.55 -37.17 4.66
C THR A 17 -11.36 -36.39 5.20
N PRO A 18 -11.57 -35.25 5.89
CA PRO A 18 -10.45 -34.56 6.53
C PRO A 18 -9.78 -35.56 7.46
N THR A 19 -8.45 -35.73 7.34
CA THR A 19 -7.66 -36.47 8.32
C THR A 19 -7.91 -35.82 9.68
N LEU A 20 -8.71 -36.46 10.53
CA LEU A 20 -8.88 -36.04 11.91
C LEU A 20 -7.55 -36.26 12.63
N HIS A 21 -6.80 -35.19 12.83
CA HIS A 21 -5.67 -35.21 13.75
C HIS A 21 -6.19 -35.24 15.19
N ALA A 22 -5.48 -35.96 16.07
CA ALA A 22 -5.74 -35.85 17.50
C ALA A 22 -5.49 -34.41 17.95
N GLU A 23 -6.38 -33.86 18.78
CA GLU A 23 -6.23 -32.52 19.32
C GLU A 23 -5.02 -32.48 20.28
N LEU A 24 -4.20 -31.44 20.17
CA LEU A 24 -3.03 -31.19 21.01
C LEU A 24 -3.47 -30.76 22.41
N ASP A 25 -2.76 -31.24 23.42
CA ASP A 25 -2.96 -30.78 24.79
C ASP A 25 -1.96 -29.69 25.19
N ALA A 26 -2.15 -29.08 26.36
CA ALA A 26 -1.23 -28.06 26.87
C ALA A 26 0.21 -28.57 27.13
N GLN A 27 0.42 -29.87 27.28
CA GLN A 27 1.74 -30.47 27.50
C GLN A 27 2.54 -30.61 26.21
N ASP A 28 1.85 -30.75 25.08
CA ASP A 28 2.42 -30.79 23.73
C ASP A 28 2.91 -29.42 23.25
N LEU A 29 2.49 -28.35 23.92
CA LEU A 29 2.81 -26.97 23.56
C LEU A 29 4.04 -26.44 24.28
N ARG A 30 4.69 -25.46 23.65
CA ARG A 30 5.82 -24.72 24.21
C ARG A 30 5.76 -23.26 23.77
N VAL A 31 6.02 -22.37 24.73
CA VAL A 31 6.18 -20.94 24.47
C VAL A 31 7.58 -20.62 23.96
N VAL A 32 7.67 -19.76 22.95
CA VAL A 32 8.94 -19.26 22.38
C VAL A 32 9.18 -17.81 22.83
N GLY A 33 10.43 -17.50 23.20
CA GLY A 33 10.82 -16.19 23.70
C GLY A 33 11.16 -16.21 25.20
N ASP A 34 12.03 -15.29 25.61
CA ASP A 34 12.64 -15.22 26.94
C ASP A 34 12.23 -13.99 27.74
N ARG A 35 11.46 -13.05 27.15
CA ARG A 35 10.98 -11.82 27.79
C ARG A 35 9.55 -11.49 27.38
N LEU A 36 8.57 -12.09 28.06
CA LEU A 36 7.15 -11.81 27.84
C LEU A 36 6.68 -10.70 28.78
N ILE A 37 6.15 -9.62 28.22
CA ILE A 37 5.59 -8.51 28.99
C ILE A 37 4.14 -8.84 29.31
N ALA A 38 3.81 -8.77 30.60
CA ALA A 38 2.49 -9.05 31.16
C ALA A 38 1.87 -7.76 31.72
N PRO A 39 0.98 -7.10 30.95
CA PRO A 39 0.20 -5.97 31.46
C PRO A 39 -0.78 -6.46 32.53
N ARG A 40 -0.69 -5.92 33.76
CA ARG A 40 -1.68 -6.18 34.80
C ARG A 40 -3.08 -5.75 34.34
N GLY A 41 -4.08 -6.61 34.52
CA GLY A 41 -5.45 -6.35 34.05
C GLY A 41 -5.61 -6.32 32.52
N GLY A 42 -4.57 -6.71 31.78
CA GLY A 42 -4.54 -6.64 30.33
C GLY A 42 -4.52 -8.01 29.66
N VAL A 43 -4.00 -8.04 28.43
CA VAL A 43 -3.87 -9.25 27.64
C VAL A 43 -2.40 -9.58 27.43
N LEU A 44 -2.03 -10.83 27.67
CA LEU A 44 -0.74 -11.41 27.32
C LEU A 44 -0.85 -12.16 26.00
N VAL A 45 0.09 -11.93 25.08
CA VAL A 45 0.18 -12.65 23.80
C VAL A 45 1.57 -13.28 23.69
N MET A 46 1.63 -14.56 23.33
CA MET A 46 2.90 -15.28 23.20
C MET A 46 2.89 -16.28 22.04
N PRO A 47 4.00 -16.38 21.28
CA PRO A 47 4.10 -17.36 20.20
C PRO A 47 4.23 -18.76 20.77
N LEU A 48 3.53 -19.71 20.14
CA LEU A 48 3.56 -21.11 20.49
C LEU A 48 4.27 -21.94 19.41
N VAL A 49 4.89 -23.03 19.84
CA VAL A 49 5.32 -24.13 18.99
C VAL A 49 4.87 -25.44 19.61
N SER A 50 4.54 -26.42 18.77
CA SER A 50 4.25 -27.77 19.22
C SER A 50 5.54 -28.58 19.26
N ARG A 51 5.64 -29.49 20.23
CA ARG A 51 6.83 -30.33 20.44
C ARG A 51 6.94 -31.43 19.40
N ASN A 52 5.82 -32.07 19.05
CA ASN A 52 5.82 -33.34 18.32
C ASN A 52 4.87 -33.36 17.11
N ALA A 53 3.72 -32.68 17.19
CA ALA A 53 2.74 -32.63 16.10
C ALA A 53 2.76 -31.27 15.40
N THR A 54 2.23 -31.18 14.19
CA THR A 54 2.15 -29.91 13.46
C THR A 54 0.72 -29.43 13.24
N ALA A 55 -0.28 -30.28 13.51
CA ALA A 55 -1.71 -30.03 13.35
C ALA A 55 -2.50 -30.46 14.60
N GLY A 56 -3.81 -30.18 14.63
CA GLY A 56 -4.69 -30.52 15.77
C GLY A 56 -4.73 -29.45 16.86
N TRP A 57 -4.57 -28.19 16.50
CA TRP A 57 -4.45 -27.09 17.45
C TRP A 57 -5.78 -26.80 18.19
N PRO A 58 -5.80 -26.77 19.55
CA PRO A 58 -7.00 -26.50 20.32
C PRO A 58 -7.39 -25.03 20.24
N ILE A 59 -8.69 -24.74 20.41
CA ILE A 59 -9.18 -23.35 20.51
C ILE A 59 -8.85 -22.77 21.90
N ASP A 60 -9.06 -23.58 22.94
CA ASP A 60 -8.90 -23.20 24.34
C ASP A 60 -7.80 -24.01 25.00
N ILE A 61 -6.91 -23.33 25.72
CA ILE A 61 -5.77 -23.93 26.39
C ILE A 61 -5.84 -23.56 27.87
N PRO A 62 -5.98 -24.54 28.77
CA PRO A 62 -5.93 -24.27 30.20
C PRO A 62 -4.51 -23.85 30.58
N VAL A 63 -4.41 -22.73 31.29
CA VAL A 63 -3.15 -22.22 31.86
C VAL A 63 -3.36 -21.88 33.32
N MET A 64 -2.27 -21.79 34.07
CA MET A 64 -2.33 -21.37 35.47
C MET A 64 -1.36 -20.24 35.70
N LEU A 65 -1.71 -19.31 36.57
CA LEU A 65 -0.77 -18.37 37.14
C LEU A 65 -0.30 -18.91 38.49
N ASP A 66 1.01 -18.97 38.70
CA ASP A 66 1.64 -19.50 39.92
C ASP A 66 2.46 -18.40 40.61
N ASP A 67 1.93 -17.92 41.73
CA ASP A 67 2.58 -16.94 42.59
C ASP A 67 2.99 -17.62 43.89
N ASP A 68 4.27 -17.96 43.99
CA ASP A 68 4.86 -18.64 45.15
C ASP A 68 4.08 -19.86 45.67
N GLY A 69 3.46 -20.62 44.75
CA GLY A 69 2.71 -21.85 45.04
C GLY A 69 1.19 -21.68 45.06
N GLU A 70 0.68 -20.45 45.06
CA GLU A 70 -0.74 -20.17 44.86
C GLU A 70 -1.07 -20.21 43.36
N ARG A 71 -1.94 -21.15 42.97
CA ARG A 71 -2.29 -21.39 41.57
C ARG A 71 -3.68 -20.89 41.22
N THR A 72 -3.73 -19.87 40.36
CA THR A 72 -4.98 -19.34 39.81
C THR A 72 -5.23 -19.91 38.41
N PRO A 73 -6.33 -20.63 38.17
CA PRO A 73 -6.64 -21.14 36.84
C PRO A 73 -7.08 -20.00 35.91
N LEU A 74 -6.56 -20.01 34.69
CA LEU A 74 -6.90 -19.07 33.62
C LEU A 74 -7.19 -19.85 32.33
N THR A 75 -7.83 -19.19 31.36
CA THR A 75 -8.09 -19.77 30.04
C THR A 75 -7.36 -18.95 28.98
N GLY A 76 -6.46 -19.61 28.25
CA GLY A 76 -5.85 -19.02 27.07
C GLY A 76 -6.63 -19.37 25.81
N ARG A 77 -6.78 -18.40 24.92
CA ARG A 77 -7.36 -18.58 23.58
C ARG A 77 -6.24 -18.72 22.56
N LEU A 78 -6.36 -19.68 21.65
CA LEU A 78 -5.42 -19.80 20.55
C LEU A 78 -5.85 -18.90 19.38
N GLY A 79 -4.92 -18.09 18.90
CA GLY A 79 -5.05 -17.36 17.65
C GLY A 79 -4.01 -17.81 16.63
N TRP A 80 -4.43 -17.90 15.38
CA TRP A 80 -3.58 -18.22 14.23
C TRP A 80 -3.27 -16.94 13.46
N ILE A 81 -2.00 -16.55 13.43
CA ILE A 81 -1.52 -15.40 12.69
C ILE A 81 -1.07 -15.84 11.31
N GLU A 82 -1.52 -15.12 10.28
CA GLU A 82 -1.14 -15.38 8.90
C GLU A 82 -0.74 -14.09 8.19
N THR A 83 0.34 -14.16 7.42
CA THR A 83 0.73 -13.09 6.52
C THR A 83 0.22 -13.42 5.13
N SER A 84 -0.69 -12.59 4.61
CA SER A 84 -1.16 -12.72 3.22
C SER A 84 -0.60 -11.58 2.37
N ILE A 85 -0.27 -11.90 1.12
CA ILE A 85 -0.13 -10.88 0.08
C ILE A 85 -1.55 -10.44 -0.25
N ARG A 86 -1.78 -9.14 -0.16
CA ARG A 86 -3.11 -8.60 -0.41
C ARG A 86 -3.48 -8.84 -1.88
N SER A 87 -4.58 -9.57 -2.10
CA SER A 87 -5.21 -9.69 -3.41
C SER A 87 -6.12 -8.48 -3.63
N GLY A 88 -5.60 -7.45 -4.30
CA GLY A 88 -6.37 -6.23 -4.64
C GLY A 88 -5.49 -4.98 -4.65
N ASN A 89 -6.00 -3.87 -5.17
CA ASN A 89 -5.17 -2.68 -5.35
C ASN A 89 -4.78 -2.07 -3.98
N PRO A 90 -3.56 -1.54 -3.91
CA PRO A 90 -3.00 -1.09 -2.65
C PRO A 90 -3.69 0.18 -2.14
N ARG A 91 -3.73 0.33 -0.82
CA ARG A 91 -4.23 1.55 -0.15
C ARG A 91 -3.03 2.35 0.31
N TRP A 92 -3.14 3.67 0.35
CA TRP A 92 -2.04 4.57 0.71
C TRP A 92 -1.26 4.12 1.96
N SER A 93 -1.97 3.89 3.06
CA SER A 93 -1.40 3.61 4.39
C SER A 93 -1.17 2.12 4.69
N VAL A 94 -1.47 1.22 3.75
CA VAL A 94 -1.44 -0.23 3.95
C VAL A 94 -0.39 -0.85 3.04
N GLY A 95 0.53 -1.64 3.61
CA GLY A 95 1.55 -2.35 2.84
C GLY A 95 0.98 -3.50 2.01
N ASP A 96 1.82 -4.07 1.14
CA ASP A 96 1.44 -5.18 0.24
C ASP A 96 1.21 -6.50 0.99
N ARG A 97 1.81 -6.62 2.17
CA ARG A 97 1.60 -7.75 3.09
C ARG A 97 0.76 -7.29 4.27
N ILE A 98 -0.28 -8.07 4.58
CA ILE A 98 -1.15 -7.84 5.71
C ILE A 98 -1.03 -9.04 6.64
N ARG A 99 -0.78 -8.77 7.92
CA ARG A 99 -0.94 -9.75 8.99
C ARG A 99 -2.37 -9.68 9.52
N THR A 100 -2.98 -10.85 9.66
CA THR A 100 -4.29 -11.04 10.28
C THR A 100 -4.18 -12.08 11.37
N ILE A 101 -5.14 -12.08 12.30
CA ILE A 101 -5.32 -13.14 13.29
C ILE A 101 -6.75 -13.66 13.19
N ARG A 102 -6.90 -14.97 13.36
CA ARG A 102 -8.18 -15.68 13.38
C ARG A 102 -8.11 -16.85 14.36
N PRO A 103 -9.24 -17.43 14.79
CA PRO A 103 -9.23 -18.72 15.49
C PRO A 103 -8.57 -19.83 14.64
N PRO A 104 -7.99 -20.87 15.27
CA PRO A 104 -7.44 -22.01 14.55
C PRO A 104 -8.53 -22.76 13.79
N LEU A 105 -8.20 -23.27 12.61
CA LEU A 105 -9.02 -24.15 11.80
C LEU A 105 -8.50 -25.59 11.92
N PRO A 106 -9.37 -26.61 11.78
CA PRO A 106 -8.94 -28.02 11.81
C PRO A 106 -7.87 -28.38 10.77
N THR A 107 -7.77 -27.60 9.69
CA THR A 107 -6.81 -27.79 8.59
C THR A 107 -5.46 -27.09 8.81
N ASP A 108 -5.35 -26.28 9.87
CA ASP A 108 -4.13 -25.55 10.18
C ASP A 108 -3.00 -26.51 10.57
N ASP A 109 -1.84 -26.28 9.98
CA ASP A 109 -0.68 -27.13 10.09
C ASP A 109 0.59 -26.29 9.99
N THR A 110 1.39 -26.26 11.05
CA THR A 110 2.63 -25.47 11.09
C THR A 110 3.67 -25.97 10.09
N ALA A 111 3.58 -27.20 9.60
CA ALA A 111 4.46 -27.72 8.54
C ALA A 111 4.25 -27.01 7.19
N LYS A 112 3.08 -26.39 6.99
CA LYS A 112 2.71 -25.68 5.75
C LYS A 112 3.13 -24.20 5.75
N LEU A 113 3.67 -23.70 6.87
CA LEU A 113 4.09 -22.31 6.98
C LEU A 113 5.38 -22.10 6.17
N GLU A 114 5.35 -21.16 5.22
CA GLU A 114 6.47 -20.89 4.30
C GLU A 114 7.71 -20.34 5.01
N THR A 115 7.54 -19.73 6.19
CA THR A 115 8.64 -19.21 7.01
C THR A 115 8.82 -20.05 8.26
N ARG A 116 10.03 -20.58 8.48
CA ARG A 116 10.44 -21.23 9.75
C ARG A 116 10.59 -20.24 10.93
N GLY A 117 10.15 -18.99 10.76
CA GLY A 117 10.18 -17.96 11.81
C GLY A 117 8.88 -17.94 12.60
N THR A 118 8.90 -17.45 13.84
CA THR A 118 7.73 -17.36 14.72
C THR A 118 6.70 -16.30 14.30
N ALA A 119 6.88 -15.63 13.16
CA ALA A 119 6.02 -14.53 12.75
C ALA A 119 4.61 -14.99 12.32
N ASP A 120 4.49 -16.16 11.72
CA ASP A 120 3.20 -16.74 11.35
C ASP A 120 2.95 -18.02 12.18
N GLY A 121 1.69 -18.39 12.31
CA GLY A 121 1.26 -19.58 13.05
C GLY A 121 0.61 -19.27 14.40
N PRO A 122 0.71 -20.21 15.36
CA PRO A 122 -0.10 -20.20 16.57
C PRO A 122 0.45 -19.29 17.67
N TYR A 123 -0.46 -18.54 18.29
CA TYR A 123 -0.19 -17.66 19.42
C TYR A 123 -1.23 -17.91 20.52
N LEU A 124 -0.78 -17.93 21.77
CA LEU A 124 -1.64 -17.98 22.93
C LEU A 124 -1.96 -16.55 23.39
N LEU A 125 -3.23 -16.27 23.62
CA LEU A 125 -3.73 -15.01 24.18
C LEU A 125 -4.40 -15.28 25.52
N VAL A 126 -4.01 -14.58 26.58
CA VAL A 126 -4.52 -14.81 27.95
C VAL A 126 -4.92 -13.47 28.57
N GLU A 127 -6.13 -13.36 29.09
CA GLU A 127 -6.53 -12.22 29.94
C GLU A 127 -5.89 -12.39 31.33
N LEU A 128 -5.24 -11.33 31.80
CA LEU A 128 -4.51 -11.31 33.06
C LEU A 128 -5.32 -10.57 34.14
N PRO A 129 -5.25 -11.00 35.40
CA PRO A 129 -5.89 -10.29 36.50
C PRO A 129 -5.21 -8.95 36.80
N ASP A 130 -5.97 -8.01 37.38
CA ASP A 130 -5.50 -6.66 37.74
C ASP A 130 -4.34 -6.69 38.75
N ASP A 131 -4.32 -7.68 39.64
CA ASP A 131 -3.31 -7.89 40.68
C ASP A 131 -2.31 -9.03 40.34
N GLY A 132 -2.27 -9.51 39.09
CA GLY A 132 -1.51 -10.70 38.70
C GLY A 132 0.01 -10.66 38.95
N THR A 133 0.54 -11.67 39.61
CA THR A 133 1.97 -11.84 39.96
C THR A 133 2.47 -13.23 39.57
N GLY A 134 3.77 -13.48 39.74
CA GLY A 134 4.34 -14.81 39.51
C GLY A 134 4.50 -15.20 38.03
N ASP A 135 4.55 -16.50 37.78
CA ASP A 135 4.87 -17.09 36.47
C ASP A 135 3.65 -17.78 35.84
N LEU A 136 3.60 -17.82 34.51
CA LEU A 136 2.56 -18.58 33.80
C LEU A 136 3.00 -20.04 33.65
N ILE A 137 2.11 -20.97 34.01
CA ILE A 137 2.27 -22.39 33.78
C ILE A 137 1.42 -22.81 32.56
N LEU A 138 2.10 -23.34 31.54
CA LEU A 138 1.50 -23.97 30.37
C LEU A 138 1.95 -25.44 30.32
N GLY A 139 1.03 -26.36 30.61
CA GLY A 139 1.36 -27.79 30.70
C GLY A 139 2.47 -28.05 31.72
N ARG A 140 3.67 -28.41 31.25
CA ARG A 140 4.87 -28.64 32.09
C ARG A 140 5.86 -27.49 32.07
N GLN A 141 5.59 -26.42 31.32
CA GLN A 141 6.47 -25.28 31.17
C GLN A 141 6.07 -24.19 32.16
N ARG A 142 7.07 -23.68 32.90
CA ARG A 142 6.98 -22.44 33.65
C ARG A 142 7.57 -21.31 32.81
N VAL A 143 6.80 -20.24 32.64
CA VAL A 143 7.12 -19.12 31.76
C VAL A 143 7.22 -17.87 32.63
N ALA A 144 8.44 -17.34 32.74
CA ALA A 144 8.69 -16.14 33.51
C ALA A 144 8.04 -14.93 32.84
N LEU A 145 7.24 -14.18 33.62
CA LEU A 145 6.55 -12.99 33.16
C LEU A 145 7.25 -11.72 33.65
N ARG A 146 7.38 -10.72 32.77
CA ARG A 146 7.76 -9.36 33.15
C ARG A 146 6.48 -8.55 33.36
N TRP A 147 6.04 -8.48 34.62
CA TRP A 147 4.86 -7.70 34.98
C TRP A 147 5.08 -6.20 34.81
N MET A 148 4.09 -5.53 34.23
CA MET A 148 4.06 -4.08 34.08
C MET A 148 2.69 -3.52 34.45
N GLU A 149 2.70 -2.40 35.16
CA GLU A 149 1.48 -1.66 35.49
C GLU A 149 0.84 -1.10 34.22
N LEU A 150 -0.43 -1.40 34.02
CA LEU A 150 -1.20 -0.93 32.89
C LEU A 150 -1.93 0.38 33.25
N PRO A 151 -1.58 1.53 32.65
CA PRO A 151 -2.30 2.77 32.92
C PRO A 151 -3.76 2.67 32.49
N GLU A 152 -4.69 3.24 33.27
CA GLU A 152 -6.13 3.24 32.92
C GLU A 152 -6.40 3.89 31.56
N ALA A 153 -5.67 4.96 31.24
CA ALA A 153 -5.81 5.72 30.01
C ALA A 153 -4.45 6.04 29.39
N PHE A 154 -4.46 6.37 28.10
CA PHE A 154 -3.27 6.87 27.43
C PHE A 154 -2.86 8.23 28.01
N PRO A 155 -1.55 8.51 28.23
CA PRO A 155 -1.11 9.76 28.84
C PRO A 155 -1.54 11.00 28.03
N ILE A 156 -1.82 12.10 28.74
CA ILE A 156 -2.14 13.38 28.11
C ILE A 156 -0.84 14.00 27.56
N LEU A 157 -0.66 13.97 26.26
CA LEU A 157 0.53 14.48 25.58
C LEU A 157 0.34 15.91 25.02
N GLN A 158 -0.89 16.43 25.04
CA GLN A 158 -1.19 17.81 24.66
C GLN A 158 -0.80 18.79 25.77
N LEU A 159 -0.13 19.88 25.39
CA LEU A 159 0.14 21.00 26.29
C LEU A 159 -1.14 21.81 26.51
N GLY A 160 -1.41 22.20 27.76
CA GLY A 160 -2.50 23.11 28.13
C GLY A 160 -3.90 22.49 28.31
N ARG A 161 -4.04 21.15 28.29
CA ARG A 161 -5.32 20.47 28.54
C ARG A 161 -5.32 19.63 29.80
N ALA A 162 -6.47 19.64 30.47
CA ALA A 162 -6.73 18.92 31.72
C ALA A 162 -7.98 18.02 31.67
N GLN A 163 -8.73 17.98 30.56
CA GLN A 163 -9.99 17.23 30.46
C GLN A 163 -9.93 16.11 29.41
N ALA A 164 -10.62 15.02 29.69
CA ALA A 164 -10.75 13.88 28.81
C ALA A 164 -11.56 14.21 27.54
N PRO A 165 -11.19 13.65 26.38
CA PRO A 165 -11.89 13.88 25.12
C PRO A 165 -13.31 13.30 25.17
N ARG A 166 -14.27 14.01 24.55
CA ARG A 166 -15.69 13.61 24.56
C ARG A 166 -16.12 12.84 23.32
N HIS A 167 -15.50 13.10 22.18
CA HIS A 167 -15.89 12.54 20.88
C HIS A 167 -15.02 11.34 20.51
N GLU A 168 -15.65 10.33 19.93
CA GLU A 168 -14.99 9.14 19.41
C GLU A 168 -14.49 9.37 17.99
N LEU A 169 -13.27 8.91 17.71
CA LEU A 169 -12.70 8.94 16.37
C LEU A 169 -13.41 7.90 15.49
N SER A 170 -14.02 8.35 14.40
CA SER A 170 -14.66 7.44 13.45
C SER A 170 -13.65 6.50 12.80
N MET A 171 -13.93 5.20 12.91
CA MET A 171 -13.17 4.13 12.27
C MET A 171 -13.60 3.99 10.81
N ASN A 172 -12.86 4.61 9.89
CA ASN A 172 -13.16 4.59 8.47
C ASN A 172 -11.92 4.30 7.61
N ALA A 173 -12.15 3.80 6.39
CA ALA A 173 -11.10 3.62 5.41
C ALA A 173 -10.82 4.96 4.72
N SER A 174 -9.66 5.55 5.00
CA SER A 174 -9.19 6.81 4.40
C SER A 174 -7.66 6.79 4.24
N PRO A 175 -7.08 7.51 3.26
CA PRO A 175 -5.63 7.64 3.13
C PRO A 175 -4.94 8.16 4.39
N ALA A 176 -5.62 8.94 5.23
CA ALA A 176 -5.11 9.46 6.50
C ALA A 176 -5.33 8.54 7.70
N ARG A 177 -5.81 7.31 7.50
CA ARG A 177 -6.24 6.43 8.58
C ARG A 177 -5.55 5.05 8.51
N PRO A 178 -5.29 4.41 9.67
CA PRO A 178 -4.90 3.02 9.70
C PRO A 178 -6.00 2.12 9.14
N GLN A 179 -5.71 0.85 8.91
CA GLN A 179 -6.73 -0.09 8.46
C GLN A 179 -7.78 -0.29 9.56
N PRO A 180 -9.10 -0.09 9.30
CA PRO A 180 -10.14 -0.14 10.32
C PRO A 180 -10.35 -1.54 10.91
N ASP A 181 -10.26 -2.60 10.09
CA ASP A 181 -10.61 -3.97 10.52
C ASP A 181 -9.39 -4.86 10.79
N ASN A 182 -8.24 -4.27 11.12
CA ASN A 182 -7.01 -5.02 11.36
C ASN A 182 -6.52 -4.83 12.79
N ALA A 183 -6.50 -5.91 13.57
CA ALA A 183 -6.03 -5.92 14.94
C ALA A 183 -4.60 -5.37 15.09
N PHE A 184 -3.71 -5.67 14.14
CA PHE A 184 -2.32 -5.17 14.14
C PHE A 184 -2.21 -3.66 13.88
N ALA A 185 -3.27 -3.01 13.40
CA ALA A 185 -3.30 -1.57 13.16
C ALA A 185 -3.96 -0.80 14.31
N TRP A 186 -4.64 -1.47 15.26
CA TRP A 186 -5.47 -0.80 16.26
C TRP A 186 -4.68 0.05 17.26
N TRP A 187 -3.48 -0.36 17.64
CA TRP A 187 -2.61 0.48 18.47
C TRP A 187 -2.39 1.87 17.85
N ARG A 188 -2.28 1.98 16.51
CA ARG A 188 -2.11 3.27 15.83
C ARG A 188 -3.39 4.09 15.86
N TRP A 189 -4.58 3.47 15.85
CA TRP A 189 -5.84 4.16 16.10
C TRP A 189 -5.87 4.80 17.49
N THR A 190 -5.35 4.12 18.51
CA THR A 190 -5.25 4.71 19.87
C THR A 190 -4.31 5.92 19.93
N LEU A 191 -3.16 5.85 19.27
CA LEU A 191 -2.23 6.98 19.18
C LEU A 191 -2.82 8.15 18.38
N LEU A 192 -3.52 7.86 17.28
CA LEU A 192 -4.12 8.86 16.42
C LEU A 192 -5.28 9.56 17.15
N ALA A 193 -6.13 8.81 17.85
CA ALA A 193 -7.17 9.36 18.69
C ALA A 193 -6.57 10.25 19.79
N ASN A 194 -5.49 9.81 20.45
CA ASN A 194 -4.76 10.66 21.38
C ASN A 194 -4.29 11.95 20.70
N ARG A 195 -3.62 11.88 19.54
CA ARG A 195 -3.13 13.08 18.80
C ARG A 195 -4.26 14.06 18.47
N LEU A 196 -5.40 13.55 18.01
CA LEU A 196 -6.58 14.32 17.60
C LEU A 196 -7.44 14.78 18.79
N ASP A 197 -7.07 14.43 20.02
CA ASP A 197 -7.86 14.71 21.22
C ASP A 197 -9.28 14.11 21.11
N MET A 198 -9.32 12.83 20.75
CA MET A 198 -10.53 12.02 20.61
C MET A 198 -10.38 10.72 21.41
N LYS A 199 -11.51 10.05 21.68
CA LYS A 199 -11.50 8.67 22.16
C LYS A 199 -11.18 7.72 21.00
N PRO A 200 -10.38 6.67 21.23
CA PRO A 200 -10.18 5.64 20.22
C PRO A 200 -11.51 4.97 19.87
N PRO A 201 -11.69 4.52 18.61
CA PRO A 201 -12.81 3.64 18.28
C PRO A 201 -12.68 2.31 19.05
N PRO A 202 -13.77 1.55 19.20
CA PRO A 202 -13.70 0.19 19.75
C PRO A 202 -12.72 -0.67 18.94
N PRO A 203 -12.04 -1.64 19.57
CA PRO A 203 -11.18 -2.58 18.87
C PRO A 203 -12.01 -3.42 17.88
N PRO A 204 -11.40 -3.87 16.76
CA PRO A 204 -12.02 -4.88 15.91
C PRO A 204 -12.36 -6.12 16.73
N ASP A 205 -13.62 -6.55 16.68
CA ASP A 205 -14.20 -7.56 17.55
C ASP A 205 -14.90 -8.70 16.78
N ALA A 206 -14.58 -8.87 15.49
CA ALA A 206 -15.15 -9.96 14.69
C ALA A 206 -14.77 -11.37 15.22
N SER A 207 -13.78 -11.45 16.12
CA SER A 207 -13.53 -12.62 16.99
C SER A 207 -12.83 -12.19 18.28
N ASP A 208 -12.95 -13.00 19.34
CA ASP A 208 -12.29 -12.74 20.63
C ASP A 208 -10.76 -12.59 20.47
N VAL A 209 -10.12 -13.43 19.65
CA VAL A 209 -8.67 -13.36 19.41
C VAL A 209 -8.25 -12.06 18.71
N GLN A 210 -9.11 -11.48 17.88
CA GLN A 210 -8.85 -10.18 17.25
C GLN A 210 -8.96 -9.04 18.25
N ARG A 211 -9.98 -9.06 19.12
CA ARG A 211 -10.13 -8.10 20.21
C ARG A 211 -8.93 -8.16 21.15
N MET A 212 -8.61 -9.35 21.65
CA MET A 212 -7.50 -9.60 22.58
C MET A 212 -6.15 -9.17 22.01
N LEU A 213 -5.87 -9.46 20.73
CA LEU A 213 -4.63 -9.00 20.08
C LEU A 213 -4.59 -7.47 19.95
N SER A 214 -5.71 -6.86 19.55
CA SER A 214 -5.82 -5.40 19.43
C SER A 214 -5.48 -4.73 20.76
N GLU A 215 -6.12 -5.20 21.83
CA GLU A 215 -5.91 -4.73 23.20
C GLU A 215 -4.46 -4.91 23.63
N HIS A 216 -3.88 -6.10 23.50
CA HIS A 216 -2.48 -6.37 23.86
C HIS A 216 -1.53 -5.35 23.20
N LEU A 217 -1.62 -5.19 21.88
CA LEU A 217 -0.73 -4.28 21.15
C LEU A 217 -0.89 -2.84 21.62
N ALA A 218 -2.13 -2.36 21.80
CA ALA A 218 -2.35 -1.01 22.30
C ALA A 218 -1.92 -0.81 23.76
N GLN A 219 -2.07 -1.83 24.61
CA GLN A 219 -1.64 -1.81 26.01
C GLN A 219 -0.13 -1.67 26.11
N LEU A 220 0.65 -2.38 25.28
CA LEU A 220 2.11 -2.22 25.22
C LEU A 220 2.52 -0.78 24.88
N TRP A 221 1.87 -0.18 23.88
CA TRP A 221 2.12 1.23 23.54
C TRP A 221 1.68 2.18 24.67
N ARG A 222 0.55 1.91 25.33
CA ARG A 222 0.06 2.71 26.46
C ARG A 222 1.05 2.70 27.63
N ILE A 223 1.55 1.52 28.01
CA ILE A 223 2.60 1.36 29.04
C ILE A 223 3.85 2.13 28.63
N GLY A 224 4.35 1.89 27.42
CA GLY A 224 5.58 2.51 26.94
C GLY A 224 5.51 4.05 26.90
N PHE A 225 4.40 4.59 26.39
CA PHE A 225 4.20 6.03 26.34
C PHE A 225 3.95 6.65 27.71
N ASP A 226 3.30 5.97 28.65
CA ASP A 226 3.14 6.48 30.02
C ASP A 226 4.50 6.61 30.71
N ARG A 227 5.35 5.57 30.61
CA ARG A 227 6.73 5.61 31.11
C ARG A 227 7.52 6.78 30.53
N LEU A 228 7.51 6.95 29.20
CA LEU A 228 8.20 8.05 28.55
C LEU A 228 7.60 9.41 28.92
N ALA A 229 6.28 9.54 29.01
CA ALA A 229 5.61 10.79 29.33
C ALA A 229 5.90 11.30 30.74
N ARG A 230 6.06 10.38 31.73
CA ARG A 230 6.49 10.74 33.10
C ARG A 230 7.88 11.37 33.14
N ARG A 231 8.76 11.01 32.19
CA ARG A 231 10.13 11.54 32.08
C ARG A 231 10.22 12.76 31.16
N SER A 232 9.58 12.70 29.99
CA SER A 232 9.51 13.80 29.03
C SER A 232 8.26 13.71 28.16
N ARG A 233 7.26 14.53 28.49
CA ARG A 233 6.03 14.68 27.69
C ARG A 233 6.32 15.18 26.26
N GLY A 234 7.36 16.01 26.09
CA GLY A 234 7.77 16.54 24.80
C GLY A 234 8.25 15.45 23.85
N VAL A 235 9.16 14.59 24.32
CA VAL A 235 9.69 13.48 23.52
C VAL A 235 8.59 12.45 23.25
N ALA A 236 7.75 12.13 24.23
CA ALA A 236 6.57 11.29 24.03
C ALA A 236 5.64 11.85 22.93
N SER A 237 5.34 13.15 22.94
CA SER A 237 4.55 13.78 21.89
C SER A 237 5.22 13.71 20.52
N GLN A 238 6.54 13.89 20.44
CA GLN A 238 7.30 13.81 19.19
C GLN A 238 7.28 12.39 18.61
N CYS A 239 7.51 11.35 19.43
CA CYS A 239 7.43 9.96 19.00
C CYS A 239 6.01 9.59 18.52
N ARG A 240 4.96 9.95 19.29
CA ARG A 240 3.57 9.75 18.87
C ARG A 240 3.29 10.43 17.53
N ASP A 241 3.75 11.67 17.37
CA ASP A 241 3.56 12.43 16.14
C ASP A 241 4.21 11.74 14.95
N LEU A 242 5.43 11.20 15.06
CA LEU A 242 6.07 10.42 13.99
C LEU A 242 5.30 9.14 13.64
N LEU A 243 4.63 8.51 14.62
CA LEU A 243 3.83 7.31 14.41
C LEU A 243 2.42 7.59 13.85
N THR A 244 1.98 8.85 13.80
CA THR A 244 0.60 9.25 13.45
C THR A 244 0.49 10.48 12.56
N CYS A 245 1.59 11.04 12.06
CA CYS A 245 1.56 12.28 11.29
C CYS A 245 0.86 12.12 9.95
N THR A 246 0.26 13.23 9.52
CA THR A 246 -0.50 13.36 8.29
C THR A 246 -0.05 14.60 7.53
N CYS A 247 -0.32 14.61 6.23
CA CYS A 247 -0.13 15.73 5.33
C CYS A 247 -1.43 16.01 4.59
N ARG A 248 -1.49 17.15 3.91
CA ARG A 248 -2.61 17.52 3.03
C ARG A 248 -2.15 17.79 1.61
N ASP A 249 -2.91 17.28 0.65
CA ASP A 249 -2.83 17.66 -0.76
C ASP A 249 -4.15 18.35 -1.15
N GLY A 250 -4.14 19.67 -1.19
CA GLY A 250 -5.36 20.47 -1.31
C GLY A 250 -6.34 20.18 -0.17
N ARG A 251 -7.46 19.51 -0.47
CA ARG A 251 -8.50 19.18 0.51
C ARG A 251 -8.28 17.84 1.19
N ASP A 252 -7.53 16.94 0.55
CA ASP A 252 -7.38 15.56 0.96
C ASP A 252 -6.27 15.42 2.00
N GLU A 253 -6.58 14.74 3.10
CA GLU A 253 -5.61 14.37 4.13
C GLU A 253 -5.07 12.96 3.85
N PHE A 254 -3.78 12.74 4.06
CA PHE A 254 -3.16 11.44 3.91
C PHE A 254 -2.07 11.18 4.97
N ALA A 255 -1.79 9.89 5.19
CA ALA A 255 -0.80 9.45 6.18
C ALA A 255 0.63 9.77 5.75
N ALA A 256 1.47 10.19 6.68
CA ALA A 256 2.91 10.30 6.45
C ALA A 256 3.71 9.76 7.65
N TRP A 257 3.09 8.90 8.46
CA TRP A 257 3.73 8.31 9.63
C TRP A 257 4.77 7.26 9.28
N ILE A 258 5.67 6.95 10.22
CA ILE A 258 6.64 5.86 10.08
C ILE A 258 5.92 4.51 9.95
N SER A 259 6.33 3.75 8.93
CA SER A 259 5.74 2.46 8.54
C SER A 259 6.73 1.30 8.54
N ASP A 260 8.03 1.58 8.69
CA ASP A 260 9.04 0.53 8.80
C ASP A 260 8.87 -0.23 10.12
N ILE A 261 8.62 -1.53 10.02
CA ILE A 261 8.31 -2.36 11.19
C ILE A 261 9.52 -2.50 12.12
N THR A 262 10.74 -2.48 11.57
CA THR A 262 11.98 -2.57 12.35
C THR A 262 12.13 -1.34 13.23
N SER A 263 12.01 -0.14 12.65
CA SER A 263 12.03 1.13 13.38
C SER A 263 10.90 1.23 14.42
N ILE A 264 9.68 0.78 14.09
CA ILE A 264 8.55 0.78 15.03
C ILE A 264 8.83 -0.15 16.23
N ASN A 265 9.34 -1.35 15.98
CA ASN A 265 9.68 -2.32 17.02
C ASN A 265 10.89 -1.87 17.85
N GLU A 266 11.86 -1.18 17.25
CA GLU A 266 13.00 -0.56 17.96
C GLU A 266 12.48 0.43 19.01
N LEU A 267 11.58 1.34 18.63
CA LEU A 267 10.98 2.27 19.59
C LEU A 267 10.19 1.52 20.67
N LEU A 268 9.35 0.56 20.30
CA LEU A 268 8.57 -0.18 21.28
C LEU A 268 9.47 -0.92 22.28
N GLY A 269 10.59 -1.50 21.80
CA GLY A 269 11.62 -2.11 22.64
C GLY A 269 12.26 -1.12 23.61
N ILE A 270 12.64 0.07 23.13
CA ILE A 270 13.16 1.16 23.97
C ILE A 270 12.14 1.54 25.07
N LEU A 271 10.88 1.71 24.69
CA LEU A 271 9.80 2.14 25.60
C LEU A 271 9.44 1.09 26.66
N LEU A 272 9.64 -0.19 26.36
CA LEU A 272 9.27 -1.31 27.23
C LEU A 272 10.44 -1.89 28.02
N ASP A 273 11.66 -1.41 27.79
CA ASP A 273 12.80 -1.87 28.57
C ASP A 273 12.86 -1.14 29.92
N ALA A 274 12.66 -1.85 31.02
CA ALA A 274 12.81 -1.29 32.36
C ALA A 274 14.27 -1.10 32.78
N ASP A 275 15.21 -1.77 32.10
CA ASP A 275 16.63 -1.73 32.46
C ASP A 275 17.28 -0.39 32.00
N ASN A 276 16.64 0.30 31.05
CA ASN A 276 17.11 1.53 30.42
C ASN A 276 16.39 2.79 30.92
N GLU A 277 15.91 2.82 32.17
CA GLU A 277 15.07 3.92 32.66
C GLU A 277 15.77 5.29 32.63
N GLU A 278 17.07 5.35 32.93
CA GLU A 278 17.85 6.60 32.88
C GLU A 278 18.11 7.07 31.45
N ALA A 279 18.30 6.14 30.50
CA ALA A 279 18.60 6.42 29.09
C ALA A 279 17.34 6.52 28.21
N LEU A 280 16.15 6.29 28.76
CA LEU A 280 14.89 6.18 28.00
C LEU A 280 14.62 7.41 27.12
N VAL A 281 14.81 8.61 27.66
CA VAL A 281 14.55 9.86 26.93
C VAL A 281 15.52 10.04 25.78
N ASP A 282 16.82 9.81 26.02
CA ASP A 282 17.87 9.98 25.01
C ASP A 282 17.74 8.96 23.88
N LEU A 283 17.44 7.70 24.21
CA LEU A 283 17.21 6.64 23.22
C LEU A 283 15.97 6.92 22.37
N ALA A 284 14.87 7.37 22.99
CA ALA A 284 13.64 7.72 22.27
C ALA A 284 13.83 8.97 21.38
N LEU A 285 14.58 9.96 21.84
CA LEU A 285 14.91 11.15 21.05
C LEU A 285 15.86 10.80 19.90
N ALA A 286 16.89 9.99 20.15
CA ALA A 286 17.78 9.49 19.11
C ALA A 286 17.04 8.64 18.07
N TRP A 287 16.04 7.87 18.50
CA TRP A 287 15.12 7.20 17.57
C TRP A 287 14.35 8.24 16.74
N ALA A 288 13.76 9.26 17.36
CA ALA A 288 12.96 10.27 16.69
C ALA A 288 13.76 11.08 15.66
N ASP A 289 14.98 11.49 15.99
CA ASP A 289 15.90 12.21 15.10
C ASP A 289 16.38 11.35 13.92
N ARG A 290 16.41 10.03 14.14
CA ARG A 290 16.50 8.94 13.14
C ARG A 290 15.53 9.07 11.97
N GLN A 291 14.31 9.52 12.28
CA GLN A 291 13.14 9.29 11.43
C GLN A 291 12.93 10.39 10.40
N ILE A 292 12.58 9.97 9.18
CA ILE A 292 12.31 10.88 8.07
C ILE A 292 10.95 10.51 7.50
N PRO A 293 9.88 11.11 8.04
CA PRO A 293 8.50 10.76 7.70
C PRO A 293 8.06 11.28 6.32
N MET A 294 8.92 12.04 5.62
CA MET A 294 8.58 12.59 4.30
C MET A 294 8.19 11.53 3.28
N VAL A 295 7.37 11.95 2.34
CA VAL A 295 6.92 11.13 1.20
C VAL A 295 7.14 11.91 -0.08
N VAL A 296 7.60 11.23 -1.12
CA VAL A 296 7.92 11.83 -2.41
C VAL A 296 7.41 10.96 -3.55
N TRP A 297 6.71 11.57 -4.52
CA TRP A 297 6.27 10.88 -5.73
C TRP A 297 6.42 11.78 -6.96
N ILE A 298 6.43 11.13 -8.12
CA ILE A 298 6.51 11.77 -9.43
C ILE A 298 5.08 12.01 -9.92
N GLU A 299 4.75 13.25 -10.28
CA GLU A 299 3.49 13.58 -10.95
C GLU A 299 3.72 13.59 -12.48
N GLN A 300 4.64 14.42 -12.96
CA GLN A 300 5.04 14.50 -14.38
C GLN A 300 6.44 13.93 -14.59
N ALA A 301 6.56 12.80 -15.30
CA ALA A 301 7.84 12.19 -15.64
C ALA A 301 8.36 12.54 -17.05
N PHE A 302 7.48 12.97 -17.97
CA PHE A 302 7.79 13.19 -19.40
C PHE A 302 7.77 14.70 -19.74
N GLY A 303 8.23 15.07 -20.93
CA GLY A 303 8.31 16.46 -21.38
C GLY A 303 9.63 17.15 -21.04
N GLU A 304 9.71 18.47 -21.26
CA GLU A 304 10.92 19.26 -20.96
C GLU A 304 11.08 19.57 -19.46
N GLU A 305 9.98 19.52 -18.71
CA GLU A 305 9.94 19.73 -17.27
C GLU A 305 9.39 18.48 -16.58
N ILE A 306 9.86 18.23 -15.37
CA ILE A 306 9.30 17.22 -14.47
C ILE A 306 8.65 17.90 -13.28
N VAL A 307 7.66 17.22 -12.70
CA VAL A 307 6.98 17.67 -11.48
C VAL A 307 7.10 16.58 -10.43
N VAL A 308 7.67 16.95 -9.28
CA VAL A 308 7.80 16.09 -8.10
C VAL A 308 6.99 16.70 -6.97
N ALA A 309 6.19 15.87 -6.31
CA ALA A 309 5.41 16.26 -5.14
C ALA A 309 6.10 15.74 -3.88
N ILE A 310 6.25 16.63 -2.89
CA ILE A 310 6.95 16.37 -1.63
C ILE A 310 6.01 16.72 -0.47
N GLY A 311 5.64 15.73 0.33
CA GLY A 311 4.86 15.93 1.55
C GLY A 311 5.76 16.13 2.76
N ASN A 312 5.67 17.29 3.42
CA ASN A 312 6.36 17.57 4.68
C ASN A 312 5.42 17.43 5.88
N PRO A 313 5.46 16.32 6.64
CA PRO A 313 4.57 16.12 7.79
C PRO A 313 5.06 16.78 9.08
N HIS A 314 6.23 17.44 9.06
CA HIS A 314 6.71 18.20 10.21
C HIS A 314 5.86 19.44 10.45
N ARG A 315 5.90 19.94 11.69
CA ARG A 315 5.24 21.18 12.09
C ARG A 315 6.04 22.43 11.69
N THR A 316 7.27 22.24 11.22
CA THR A 316 8.21 23.30 10.83
C THR A 316 8.52 23.21 9.34
N PRO A 317 8.79 24.36 8.68
CA PRO A 317 9.26 24.35 7.30
C PRO A 317 10.59 23.60 7.20
N GLU A 318 10.78 22.87 6.11
CA GLU A 318 12.02 22.17 5.81
C GLU A 318 12.57 22.64 4.47
N LEU A 319 13.88 22.57 4.28
CA LEU A 319 14.52 22.86 3.00
C LEU A 319 14.88 21.55 2.32
N ALA A 320 14.28 21.29 1.15
CA ALA A 320 14.74 20.25 0.25
C ALA A 320 15.75 20.83 -0.73
N GLN A 321 16.82 20.09 -0.98
CA GLN A 321 17.71 20.32 -2.10
C GLN A 321 17.40 19.27 -3.16
N VAL A 322 17.08 19.72 -4.37
CA VAL A 322 16.77 18.83 -5.49
C VAL A 322 17.87 18.98 -6.54
N ILE A 323 18.53 17.88 -6.87
CA ILE A 323 19.75 17.88 -7.70
C ILE A 323 19.75 16.68 -8.66
N TRP A 324 20.13 16.92 -9.91
CA TRP A 324 20.37 15.84 -10.87
C TRP A 324 21.72 15.19 -10.57
N ARG A 325 21.72 13.89 -10.23
CA ARG A 325 22.91 13.15 -9.77
C ARG A 325 24.02 13.08 -10.83
N ASN A 326 23.64 12.95 -12.10
CA ASN A 326 24.56 12.68 -13.20
C ASN A 326 25.05 13.95 -13.92
N GLN A 327 24.87 15.12 -13.30
CA GLN A 327 25.27 16.41 -13.87
C GLN A 327 25.91 17.27 -12.78
N ASN A 328 26.87 18.13 -13.16
CA ASN A 328 27.28 19.30 -12.36
C ASN A 328 26.14 20.34 -12.33
N SER A 329 24.95 19.90 -11.93
CA SER A 329 23.74 20.71 -11.86
C SER A 329 23.76 21.53 -10.56
N VAL A 330 23.31 22.76 -10.66
CA VAL A 330 23.13 23.61 -9.47
C VAL A 330 21.95 23.05 -8.68
N PRO A 331 22.12 22.71 -7.39
CA PRO A 331 21.03 22.25 -6.55
C PRO A 331 19.93 23.31 -6.53
N THR A 332 18.69 22.89 -6.77
CA THR A 332 17.52 23.75 -6.61
C THR A 332 16.99 23.60 -5.20
N GLY A 333 16.92 24.70 -4.45
CA GLY A 333 16.31 24.73 -3.13
C GLY A 333 14.79 24.85 -3.22
N ALA A 334 14.06 23.96 -2.55
CA ALA A 334 12.61 24.01 -2.42
C ALA A 334 12.23 24.13 -0.93
N SER A 335 11.51 25.20 -0.57
CA SER A 335 10.98 25.37 0.79
C SER A 335 9.70 24.56 0.94
N LEU A 336 9.73 23.57 1.83
CA LEU A 336 8.61 22.67 2.08
C LEU A 336 7.77 23.19 3.24
N ALA A 337 6.54 23.62 2.93
CA ALA A 337 5.62 24.11 3.94
C ALA A 337 5.15 22.99 4.90
N PRO A 338 4.93 23.28 6.19
CA PRO A 338 4.46 22.30 7.17
C PRO A 338 3.10 21.69 6.82
N GLY A 339 2.97 20.38 6.93
CA GLY A 339 1.71 19.65 6.86
C GLY A 339 1.04 19.61 5.49
N VAL A 340 1.71 20.07 4.43
CA VAL A 340 1.14 20.14 3.07
C VAL A 340 2.11 19.62 2.02
N VAL A 341 1.57 19.28 0.85
CA VAL A 341 2.37 18.91 -0.33
C VAL A 341 2.91 20.15 -1.02
N THR A 342 4.22 20.14 -1.27
CA THR A 342 4.89 21.13 -2.12
C THR A 342 5.21 20.47 -3.46
N ARG A 343 4.80 21.11 -4.57
CA ARG A 343 5.11 20.67 -5.94
C ARG A 343 6.32 21.44 -6.43
N VAL A 344 7.33 20.72 -6.90
CA VAL A 344 8.57 21.29 -7.42
C VAL A 344 8.66 20.95 -8.90
N THR A 345 8.60 21.98 -9.73
CA THR A 345 8.81 21.89 -11.18
C THR A 345 10.27 22.13 -11.50
N LEU A 346 10.88 21.22 -12.26
CA LEU A 346 12.30 21.31 -12.61
C LEU A 346 12.49 21.04 -14.11
N PRO A 347 13.35 21.81 -14.79
CA PRO A 347 13.74 21.48 -16.14
C PRO A 347 14.53 20.17 -16.13
N ARG A 348 14.33 19.35 -17.16
CA ARG A 348 15.13 18.16 -17.38
C ARG A 348 16.57 18.50 -17.74
N ALA A 349 17.44 17.63 -17.27
CA ALA A 349 18.85 17.60 -17.60
C ALA A 349 19.03 17.42 -19.13
N SER A 350 19.83 18.26 -19.79
CA SER A 350 20.07 18.11 -21.23
C SER A 350 20.78 16.79 -21.53
N GLN A 351 20.31 16.08 -22.55
CA GLN A 351 20.86 14.77 -22.96
C GLN A 351 22.32 14.89 -23.46
N SER A 352 22.64 15.99 -24.14
CA SER A 352 23.99 16.29 -24.63
C SER A 352 25.04 16.45 -23.53
N LEU A 353 24.65 16.88 -22.32
CA LEU A 353 25.56 16.96 -21.18
C LEU A 353 25.90 15.56 -20.64
N ILE A 354 24.96 14.61 -20.70
CA ILE A 354 25.17 13.25 -20.19
C ILE A 354 26.21 12.52 -21.07
N THR A 355 26.02 12.54 -22.39
CA THR A 355 26.91 11.87 -23.35
C THR A 355 28.32 12.46 -23.34
N LYS A 356 28.47 13.75 -23.05
CA LYS A 356 29.78 14.45 -23.09
C LYS A 356 30.68 14.17 -21.89
N PHE A 357 30.11 13.97 -20.70
CA PHE A 357 30.86 13.81 -19.45
C PHE A 357 30.96 12.35 -18.98
N TYR A 358 30.09 11.46 -19.47
CA TYR A 358 30.10 10.04 -19.13
C TYR A 358 29.93 9.15 -20.38
N PRO A 359 30.93 9.14 -21.30
CA PRO A 359 30.84 8.40 -22.56
C PRO A 359 30.84 6.87 -22.40
N GLU A 360 31.17 6.35 -21.20
CA GLU A 360 31.18 4.91 -20.89
C GLU A 360 29.83 4.39 -20.38
N ILE A 361 28.85 5.26 -20.13
CA ILE A 361 27.50 4.83 -19.76
C ILE A 361 26.75 4.49 -21.04
N ASP A 362 26.91 3.25 -21.49
CA ASP A 362 25.98 2.59 -22.39
C ASP A 362 24.73 2.20 -21.56
N ALA A 363 23.82 3.15 -21.37
CA ALA A 363 22.56 2.93 -20.66
C ALA A 363 21.39 3.27 -21.57
N GLN A 364 20.39 2.41 -21.59
CA GLN A 364 19.02 2.87 -21.75
C GLN A 364 18.79 3.93 -20.65
N GLU A 365 18.82 5.21 -21.05
CA GLU A 365 19.24 6.37 -20.25
C GLU A 365 18.24 6.77 -19.15
N LEU A 366 18.36 6.20 -17.94
CA LEU A 366 17.67 6.71 -16.76
C LEU A 366 18.42 7.91 -16.17
N GLN A 367 17.77 9.07 -16.10
CA GLN A 367 18.24 10.22 -15.34
C GLN A 367 17.83 10.05 -13.87
N HIS A 368 18.75 10.31 -12.93
CA HIS A 368 18.48 10.22 -11.50
C HIS A 368 18.42 11.59 -10.84
N LEU A 369 17.29 11.88 -10.19
CA LEU A 369 17.09 13.08 -9.37
C LEU A 369 17.19 12.72 -7.89
N ASN A 370 18.08 13.37 -7.18
CA ASN A 370 18.19 13.24 -5.73
C ASN A 370 17.38 14.36 -5.07
N VAL A 371 16.48 13.99 -4.16
CA VAL A 371 15.82 14.88 -3.22
C VAL A 371 16.50 14.70 -1.86
N VAL A 372 17.23 15.73 -1.43
CA VAL A 372 17.98 15.74 -0.18
C VAL A 372 17.25 16.59 0.84
N VAL A 373 16.90 16.00 1.98
CA VAL A 373 16.32 16.71 3.12
C VAL A 373 17.12 16.34 4.34
N ARG A 374 17.71 17.35 4.99
CA ARG A 374 18.69 17.16 6.08
C ARG A 374 19.81 16.22 5.59
N ASN A 375 19.94 15.03 6.20
CA ASN A 375 20.97 14.04 5.87
C ASN A 375 20.45 12.88 5.01
N HIS A 376 19.23 12.98 4.47
CA HIS A 376 18.60 11.87 3.75
C HIS A 376 18.40 12.17 2.29
N VAL A 377 18.66 11.15 1.49
CA VAL A 377 18.66 11.22 0.03
C VAL A 377 17.65 10.22 -0.50
N MET A 378 16.62 10.72 -1.17
CA MET A 378 15.70 9.92 -1.97
C MET A 378 16.09 10.07 -3.45
N SER A 379 16.22 8.97 -4.18
CA SER A 379 16.59 8.97 -5.60
C SER A 379 15.40 8.57 -6.46
N LEU A 380 15.03 9.43 -7.40
CA LEU A 380 13.95 9.22 -8.37
C LEU A 380 14.56 8.95 -9.74
N ALA A 381 14.06 7.93 -10.44
CA ALA A 381 14.52 7.59 -11.79
C ALA A 381 13.53 8.10 -12.85
N PHE A 382 14.06 8.72 -13.90
CA PHE A 382 13.31 9.30 -15.01
C PHE A 382 13.81 8.73 -16.33
N GLY A 383 12.89 8.24 -17.16
CA GLY A 383 13.19 7.75 -18.51
C GLY A 383 13.43 8.86 -19.54
N PRO A 384 13.25 8.59 -20.84
CA PRO A 384 13.33 9.62 -21.87
C PRO A 384 12.24 10.69 -21.68
N LYS A 385 12.47 11.89 -22.20
CA LYS A 385 11.48 12.97 -22.16
C LYS A 385 10.27 12.70 -23.05
N GLU A 386 10.50 11.97 -24.13
CA GLU A 386 9.54 11.66 -25.18
C GLU A 386 9.75 10.23 -25.65
N ILE A 387 8.67 9.52 -25.96
CA ILE A 387 8.68 8.16 -26.49
C ILE A 387 8.43 8.24 -28.00
N LYS A 388 9.32 7.66 -28.81
CA LYS A 388 9.14 7.58 -30.26
C LYS A 388 8.14 6.50 -30.62
N ALA A 389 7.17 6.83 -31.47
CA ALA A 389 6.25 5.84 -32.01
C ALA A 389 6.80 5.25 -33.31
N GLU A 390 7.57 4.16 -33.18
CA GLU A 390 8.09 3.37 -34.30
C GLU A 390 7.34 2.04 -34.42
N PRO A 391 7.07 1.51 -35.63
CA PRO A 391 6.37 0.23 -35.81
C PRO A 391 7.02 -0.92 -35.02
N PRO A 392 6.26 -1.78 -34.31
CA PRO A 392 4.79 -1.93 -34.29
C PRO A 392 4.05 -0.94 -33.37
N GLY A 393 4.75 0.07 -32.87
CA GLY A 393 4.24 1.13 -32.02
C GLY A 393 4.48 0.89 -30.54
N PRO A 394 4.51 1.98 -29.74
CA PRO A 394 4.86 1.90 -28.34
C PRO A 394 3.75 1.17 -27.58
N LEU A 395 4.17 0.27 -26.71
CA LEU A 395 3.31 -0.39 -25.75
C LEU A 395 3.33 0.41 -24.45
N LEU A 396 2.23 1.11 -24.18
CA LEU A 396 2.01 1.80 -22.92
C LEU A 396 1.40 0.83 -21.92
N GLY A 397 2.19 0.45 -20.93
CA GLY A 397 1.74 -0.40 -19.86
C GLY A 397 2.88 -1.22 -19.26
N PRO A 398 2.57 -2.06 -18.28
CA PRO A 398 1.23 -2.22 -17.70
C PRO A 398 0.76 -0.95 -16.97
N PHE A 399 -0.55 -0.70 -16.93
CA PHE A 399 -1.10 0.42 -16.16
C PHE A 399 -0.79 0.20 -14.68
N GLN A 400 -0.39 1.27 -14.00
CA GLN A 400 0.17 1.17 -12.67
C GLN A 400 -0.90 1.50 -11.62
N PRO A 401 -0.97 0.73 -10.50
CA PRO A 401 -1.85 1.06 -9.41
C PRO A 401 -1.43 2.37 -8.72
N PRO A 402 -2.32 2.98 -7.92
CA PRO A 402 -2.01 4.23 -7.24
C PRO A 402 -0.83 4.09 -6.29
N VAL A 403 -0.08 5.18 -6.12
CA VAL A 403 1.07 5.26 -5.22
C VAL A 403 0.65 4.89 -3.80
N THR A 404 1.48 4.11 -3.12
CA THR A 404 1.39 3.86 -1.67
C THR A 404 2.43 4.66 -0.90
N MET A 405 2.18 4.88 0.39
CA MET A 405 3.16 5.50 1.28
C MET A 405 4.49 4.74 1.25
N ASN A 406 4.46 3.40 1.21
CA ASN A 406 5.66 2.59 1.10
C ASN A 406 6.40 2.82 -0.23
N SER A 407 5.68 2.84 -1.35
CA SER A 407 6.27 3.12 -2.67
C SER A 407 6.84 4.53 -2.79
N SER A 408 6.23 5.51 -2.12
CA SER A 408 6.69 6.91 -2.11
C SER A 408 7.94 7.15 -1.26
N ARG A 409 8.29 6.19 -0.39
CA ARG A 409 9.52 6.24 0.42
C ARG A 409 10.63 5.42 -0.19
N ASN A 410 10.31 4.20 -0.57
CA ASN A 410 11.29 3.23 -1.07
C ASN A 410 11.47 3.28 -2.58
N GLN A 411 10.72 4.13 -3.28
CA GLN A 411 10.73 4.28 -4.74
C GLN A 411 10.53 2.94 -5.49
N THR A 412 9.90 1.98 -4.82
CA THR A 412 9.55 0.68 -5.38
C THR A 412 8.09 0.72 -5.82
N PRO A 413 7.77 0.46 -7.10
CA PRO A 413 6.38 0.49 -7.55
C PRO A 413 5.53 -0.55 -6.82
N PRO A 414 4.26 -0.25 -6.51
CA PRO A 414 3.37 -1.24 -5.93
C PRO A 414 3.20 -2.43 -6.88
N VAL A 415 3.07 -3.62 -6.32
CA VAL A 415 2.94 -4.85 -7.13
C VAL A 415 1.62 -4.85 -7.88
N GLU A 416 1.69 -5.01 -9.19
CA GLU A 416 0.52 -5.17 -10.06
C GLU A 416 -0.06 -6.58 -9.95
N SER A 417 -1.39 -6.69 -10.04
CA SER A 417 -2.03 -7.99 -10.16
C SER A 417 -2.01 -8.45 -11.61
N PRO A 418 -1.37 -9.59 -11.96
CA PRO A 418 -1.36 -10.10 -13.34
C PRO A 418 -2.77 -10.40 -13.89
N ARG A 419 -3.74 -10.59 -12.99
CA ARG A 419 -5.16 -10.82 -13.32
C ARG A 419 -5.93 -9.55 -13.67
N ARG A 420 -5.33 -8.38 -13.43
CA ARG A 420 -5.94 -7.07 -13.69
C ARG A 420 -5.12 -6.19 -14.62
N SER A 421 -4.03 -6.68 -15.20
CA SER A 421 -3.16 -5.82 -16.01
C SER A 421 -3.87 -5.25 -17.23
N THR A 422 -3.63 -3.96 -17.49
CA THR A 422 -4.02 -3.26 -18.70
C THR A 422 -2.82 -2.80 -19.50
N TRP A 423 -2.94 -2.95 -20.81
CA TRP A 423 -1.94 -2.51 -21.78
C TRP A 423 -2.61 -1.74 -22.90
N CYS A 424 -1.92 -0.75 -23.45
CA CYS A 424 -2.36 -0.01 -24.61
C CYS A 424 -1.25 0.04 -25.66
N GLN A 425 -1.53 -0.44 -26.87
CA GLN A 425 -0.65 -0.27 -28.01
C GLN A 425 -1.15 0.89 -28.87
N ILE A 426 -0.25 1.83 -29.18
CA ILE A 426 -0.52 2.88 -30.16
C ILE A 426 -0.01 2.40 -31.51
N ARG A 427 -0.81 2.46 -32.56
CA ARG A 427 -0.39 2.01 -33.89
C ARG A 427 -1.13 2.74 -35.01
N GLN A 428 -0.59 2.62 -36.21
CA GLN A 428 -1.27 3.05 -37.44
C GLN A 428 -1.77 1.84 -38.23
N LEU A 429 -3.06 1.84 -38.60
CA LEU A 429 -3.68 0.82 -39.43
C LEU A 429 -4.50 1.49 -40.54
N SER A 430 -4.17 1.20 -41.80
CA SER A 430 -4.82 1.80 -42.97
C SER A 430 -4.86 3.34 -42.89
N ASP A 431 -3.70 3.95 -42.63
CA ASP A 431 -3.50 5.41 -42.49
C ASP A 431 -4.32 6.09 -41.39
N ARG A 432 -4.86 5.32 -40.45
CA ARG A 432 -5.55 5.83 -39.26
C ARG A 432 -4.79 5.44 -38.00
N TRP A 433 -4.63 6.41 -37.11
CA TRP A 433 -4.06 6.16 -35.78
C TRP A 433 -5.13 5.50 -34.91
N GLU A 434 -4.73 4.45 -34.18
CA GLU A 434 -5.61 3.77 -33.24
C GLU A 434 -4.89 3.40 -31.94
N LEU A 435 -5.64 3.42 -30.84
CA LEU A 435 -5.28 2.79 -29.57
C LEU A 435 -5.92 1.41 -29.51
N PHE A 436 -5.11 0.40 -29.27
CA PHE A 436 -5.57 -0.95 -28.98
C PHE A 436 -5.32 -1.26 -27.50
N ILE A 437 -6.39 -1.36 -26.72
CA ILE A 437 -6.35 -1.46 -25.27
C ILE A 437 -6.83 -2.86 -24.87
N GLU A 438 -5.99 -3.59 -24.13
CA GLU A 438 -6.33 -4.88 -23.51
C GLU A 438 -6.49 -4.68 -22.00
N CYS A 439 -7.63 -5.07 -21.45
CA CYS A 439 -7.96 -4.97 -20.03
C CYS A 439 -8.25 -6.35 -19.45
N ARG A 440 -7.33 -6.92 -18.67
CA ARG A 440 -7.57 -8.20 -17.99
C ARG A 440 -8.44 -8.04 -16.75
N ARG A 441 -9.23 -9.05 -16.42
CA ARG A 441 -10.07 -9.08 -15.22
C ARG A 441 -10.14 -10.48 -14.59
N PRO A 442 -10.52 -10.59 -13.30
CA PRO A 442 -10.89 -11.87 -12.71
C PRO A 442 -12.16 -12.44 -13.37
N GLU A 443 -12.21 -13.76 -13.54
CA GLU A 443 -13.35 -14.51 -14.15
C GLU A 443 -14.69 -14.29 -13.43
N SER A 444 -14.68 -13.83 -12.17
CA SER A 444 -15.86 -13.67 -11.30
C SER A 444 -16.37 -12.23 -11.14
N GLY A 445 -16.07 -11.33 -12.09
CA GLY A 445 -16.45 -9.91 -12.01
C GLY A 445 -17.97 -9.70 -11.83
N THR A 446 -18.37 -9.31 -10.62
CA THR A 446 -19.74 -8.87 -10.27
C THR A 446 -20.04 -7.53 -10.95
N GLY A 447 -21.32 -7.29 -11.27
CA GLY A 447 -21.77 -6.28 -12.22
C GLY A 447 -21.17 -4.88 -12.06
N SER A 448 -20.60 -4.36 -13.15
CA SER A 448 -20.18 -2.97 -13.29
C SER A 448 -21.38 -2.03 -13.21
N ARG A 449 -21.23 -0.91 -12.48
CA ARG A 449 -22.21 0.18 -12.55
C ARG A 449 -22.24 0.73 -13.98
N ARG A 450 -23.43 1.05 -14.49
CA ARG A 450 -23.54 1.72 -15.78
C ARG A 450 -23.06 3.16 -15.67
N LEU A 451 -22.41 3.64 -16.72
CA LEU A 451 -21.99 5.03 -16.85
C LEU A 451 -23.20 5.96 -16.81
N SER A 452 -23.19 6.94 -15.91
CA SER A 452 -24.21 7.99 -15.88
C SER A 452 -24.03 8.93 -17.07
N SER A 453 -25.12 9.44 -17.63
CA SER A 453 -25.07 10.39 -18.77
C SER A 453 -24.46 11.76 -18.44
N PHE A 454 -24.20 12.06 -17.17
CA PHE A 454 -23.63 13.33 -16.73
C PHE A 454 -22.48 13.12 -15.76
N MET A 455 -21.28 13.57 -16.15
CA MET A 455 -20.07 13.53 -15.32
C MET A 455 -19.59 14.93 -14.97
N ARG A 456 -19.32 15.15 -13.67
CA ARG A 456 -18.74 16.37 -13.10
C ARG A 456 -17.26 16.21 -12.78
N SER A 457 -16.81 14.99 -12.49
CA SER A 457 -15.43 14.66 -12.16
C SER A 457 -15.11 13.22 -12.52
N LEU A 458 -13.82 12.95 -12.77
CA LEU A 458 -13.35 11.59 -13.02
C LEU A 458 -13.63 10.66 -11.83
N ASP A 459 -13.60 11.15 -10.57
CA ASP A 459 -13.93 10.34 -9.38
C ASP A 459 -15.30 9.66 -9.40
N GLN A 460 -16.25 10.17 -10.19
CA GLN A 460 -17.54 9.50 -10.37
C GLN A 460 -17.44 8.18 -11.15
N LEU A 461 -16.31 7.92 -11.83
CA LEU A 461 -16.03 6.67 -12.53
C LEU A 461 -15.60 5.53 -11.61
N ARG A 462 -15.31 5.80 -10.33
CA ARG A 462 -14.92 4.75 -9.38
C ARG A 462 -16.06 3.74 -9.20
N GLY A 463 -15.75 2.45 -9.34
CA GLY A 463 -16.76 1.38 -9.34
C GLY A 463 -17.45 1.16 -10.70
N ILE A 464 -16.94 1.78 -11.77
CA ILE A 464 -17.34 1.54 -13.16
C ILE A 464 -16.14 0.92 -13.88
N GLU A 465 -16.33 -0.20 -14.55
CA GLU A 465 -15.31 -0.79 -15.42
C GLU A 465 -15.23 0.03 -16.72
N ALA A 466 -14.18 0.85 -16.84
CA ALA A 466 -13.96 1.72 -17.99
C ALA A 466 -12.50 2.12 -18.16
N VAL A 467 -12.12 2.49 -19.38
CA VAL A 467 -10.87 3.18 -19.67
C VAL A 467 -11.19 4.60 -20.14
N THR A 468 -10.64 5.58 -19.43
CA THR A 468 -10.64 6.98 -19.85
C THR A 468 -9.35 7.30 -20.57
N VAL A 469 -9.46 7.84 -21.78
CA VAL A 469 -8.34 8.29 -22.61
C VAL A 469 -8.36 9.82 -22.69
N LEU A 470 -7.23 10.45 -22.38
CA LEU A 470 -7.05 11.90 -22.35
C LEU A 470 -5.98 12.30 -23.36
N ILE A 471 -6.29 13.21 -24.28
CA ILE A 471 -5.40 13.58 -25.40
C ILE A 471 -5.23 15.09 -25.52
N GLY A 472 -3.98 15.52 -25.74
CA GLY A 472 -3.61 16.91 -26.00
C GLY A 472 -3.44 17.75 -24.72
N PRO A 473 -2.94 19.00 -24.86
CA PRO A 473 -2.59 19.84 -23.73
C PRO A 473 -3.82 20.27 -22.91
N PRO A 474 -3.67 20.53 -21.61
CA PRO A 474 -4.77 21.01 -20.77
C PRO A 474 -5.31 22.34 -21.31
N ARG A 475 -6.65 22.49 -21.33
CA ARG A 475 -7.30 23.75 -21.72
C ARG A 475 -7.42 24.74 -20.56
N HIS A 476 -7.64 24.22 -19.36
CA HIS A 476 -7.76 24.95 -18.09
C HIS A 476 -7.74 23.96 -16.92
N GLU A 477 -7.64 24.41 -15.67
CA GLU A 477 -7.52 23.56 -14.47
C GLU A 477 -8.53 22.39 -14.37
N ARG A 478 -9.76 22.57 -14.88
CA ARG A 478 -10.82 21.53 -14.86
C ARG A 478 -10.84 20.58 -16.07
N ALA A 479 -9.99 20.82 -17.07
CA ALA A 479 -9.87 20.02 -18.28
C ALA A 479 -8.40 19.63 -18.41
N PRO A 480 -8.00 18.48 -17.83
CA PRO A 480 -6.60 18.05 -17.79
C PRO A 480 -6.02 17.75 -19.18
N SER A 481 -6.87 17.74 -20.21
CA SER A 481 -6.49 17.53 -21.61
C SER A 481 -7.38 18.36 -22.54
N ARG A 482 -7.03 18.37 -23.83
CA ARG A 482 -7.84 19.02 -24.88
C ARG A 482 -9.07 18.20 -25.22
N TYR A 483 -8.92 16.88 -25.25
CA TYR A 483 -9.96 15.90 -25.55
C TYR A 483 -9.93 14.77 -24.53
N GLY A 484 -11.09 14.17 -24.26
CA GLY A 484 -11.20 13.07 -23.32
C GLY A 484 -12.43 12.21 -23.62
N ILE A 485 -12.24 10.89 -23.61
CA ILE A 485 -13.31 9.91 -23.82
C ILE A 485 -13.26 8.83 -22.74
N CYS A 486 -14.41 8.48 -22.19
CA CYS A 486 -14.60 7.33 -21.32
C CYS A 486 -15.18 6.17 -22.13
N ILE A 487 -14.45 5.06 -22.18
CA ILE A 487 -14.82 3.83 -22.89
C ILE A 487 -15.20 2.78 -21.82
N PRO A 488 -16.50 2.61 -21.51
CA PRO A 488 -16.92 1.57 -20.57
C PRO A 488 -16.81 0.19 -21.21
N GLU A 489 -16.67 -0.85 -20.40
CA GLU A 489 -16.81 -2.22 -20.90
C GLU A 489 -18.23 -2.46 -21.46
N VAL A 490 -19.23 -1.92 -20.77
CA VAL A 490 -20.64 -2.08 -21.09
C VAL A 490 -21.29 -0.71 -21.25
N GLY A 491 -21.87 -0.47 -22.43
CA GLY A 491 -22.55 0.76 -22.79
C GLY A 491 -21.82 1.54 -23.87
N GLU A 492 -22.38 2.69 -24.24
CA GLU A 492 -21.79 3.56 -25.26
C GLU A 492 -20.63 4.40 -24.68
N PRO A 493 -19.54 4.58 -25.43
CA PRO A 493 -18.49 5.53 -25.09
C PRO A 493 -19.04 6.96 -24.95
N GLN A 494 -18.48 7.72 -24.01
CA GLN A 494 -18.90 9.10 -23.75
C GLN A 494 -17.70 10.04 -23.84
N ILE A 495 -17.82 11.08 -24.66
CA ILE A 495 -16.88 12.20 -24.65
C ILE A 495 -17.10 12.97 -23.36
N ILE A 496 -16.04 13.11 -22.56
CA ILE A 496 -16.06 13.77 -21.26
C ILE A 496 -15.38 15.13 -21.28
N ILE A 497 -14.50 15.36 -22.25
CA ILE A 497 -13.78 16.61 -22.46
C ILE A 497 -13.67 16.85 -23.97
N GLY A 498 -13.98 18.08 -24.41
CA GLY A 498 -13.92 18.48 -25.82
C GLY A 498 -15.29 18.54 -26.49
N PRO A 499 -15.34 19.01 -27.75
CA PRO A 499 -16.58 19.05 -28.53
C PRO A 499 -17.06 17.64 -28.87
N ASN A 500 -18.38 17.49 -29.06
CA ASN A 500 -18.99 16.24 -29.54
C ASN A 500 -18.97 16.12 -31.08
N ASP A 501 -18.33 17.07 -31.76
CA ASP A 501 -18.30 17.14 -33.21
C ASP A 501 -17.28 16.13 -33.74
N ASP A 502 -17.75 15.14 -34.51
CA ASP A 502 -17.00 13.97 -35.01
C ASP A 502 -16.59 12.97 -33.90
N ALA A 503 -17.61 12.24 -33.41
CA ALA A 503 -17.42 11.24 -32.37
C ALA A 503 -16.47 10.11 -32.83
N PRO A 504 -15.51 9.73 -31.99
CA PRO A 504 -14.52 8.72 -32.37
C PRO A 504 -15.12 7.34 -32.61
N GLU A 505 -14.53 6.59 -33.54
CA GLU A 505 -14.88 5.18 -33.79
C GLU A 505 -14.26 4.31 -32.67
N VAL A 506 -15.12 3.72 -31.84
CA VAL A 506 -14.72 2.84 -30.73
C VAL A 506 -15.42 1.49 -30.86
N HIS A 507 -14.65 0.41 -30.74
CA HIS A 507 -15.16 -0.95 -30.73
C HIS A 507 -14.74 -1.65 -29.45
N VAL A 508 -15.71 -2.17 -28.71
CA VAL A 508 -15.47 -2.91 -27.46
C VAL A 508 -15.85 -4.38 -27.66
N ARG A 509 -14.99 -5.28 -27.19
CA ARG A 509 -15.25 -6.73 -27.20
C ARG A 509 -14.88 -7.35 -25.87
N SER A 510 -15.86 -7.94 -25.20
CA SER A 510 -15.64 -8.66 -23.94
C SER A 510 -15.44 -10.16 -24.15
N TYR A 511 -14.58 -10.72 -23.32
CA TYR A 511 -14.31 -12.15 -23.14
C TYR A 511 -14.45 -12.47 -21.64
N GLU A 512 -14.23 -13.74 -21.27
CA GLU A 512 -14.31 -14.18 -19.88
C GLU A 512 -13.24 -13.51 -19.00
N ASP A 513 -11.98 -13.56 -19.41
CA ASP A 513 -10.81 -13.11 -18.65
C ASP A 513 -10.36 -11.67 -18.97
N ARG A 514 -10.95 -11.03 -19.98
CA ARG A 514 -10.53 -9.71 -20.47
C ARG A 514 -11.62 -9.01 -21.27
N TRP A 515 -11.43 -7.72 -21.52
CA TRP A 515 -12.11 -7.00 -22.58
C TRP A 515 -11.10 -6.17 -23.37
N LEU A 516 -11.43 -5.93 -24.64
CA LEU A 516 -10.60 -5.21 -25.59
C LEU A 516 -11.34 -3.96 -26.05
N ALA A 517 -10.63 -2.85 -26.18
CA ALA A 517 -11.12 -1.66 -26.85
C ALA A 517 -10.19 -1.27 -28.00
N ARG A 518 -10.78 -1.03 -29.17
CA ARG A 518 -10.12 -0.39 -30.30
C ARG A 518 -10.70 0.99 -30.46
N PHE A 519 -9.87 2.01 -30.27
CA PHE A 519 -10.26 3.41 -30.40
C PHE A 519 -9.48 4.05 -31.55
N VAL A 520 -10.18 4.43 -32.61
CA VAL A 520 -9.60 5.14 -33.76
C VAL A 520 -9.59 6.63 -33.48
N LEU A 521 -8.41 7.25 -33.50
CA LEU A 521 -8.26 8.67 -33.19
C LEU A 521 -8.79 9.52 -34.35
N PRO A 522 -9.66 10.52 -34.07
CA PRO A 522 -10.01 11.53 -35.05
C PRO A 522 -8.77 12.34 -35.45
N TYR A 523 -8.65 12.71 -36.73
CA TYR A 523 -7.50 13.47 -37.22
C TYR A 523 -7.29 14.80 -36.46
N HIS A 524 -8.38 15.47 -36.07
CA HIS A 524 -8.34 16.74 -35.33
C HIS A 524 -7.95 16.60 -33.84
N TRP A 525 -7.75 15.36 -33.35
CA TRP A 525 -7.21 15.07 -32.01
C TRP A 525 -5.69 14.90 -32.02
N LEU A 526 -5.12 14.65 -33.21
CA LEU A 526 -3.68 14.54 -33.39
C LEU A 526 -3.02 15.92 -33.31
N PRO A 527 -1.76 15.98 -32.86
CA PRO A 527 -0.98 17.22 -32.91
C PRO A 527 -0.74 17.67 -34.36
N ASP A 528 -0.60 18.97 -34.56
CA ASP A 528 -0.22 19.54 -35.84
C ASP A 528 1.30 19.42 -36.03
N GLY A 529 1.77 18.99 -37.21
CA GLY A 529 3.19 19.09 -37.58
C GLY A 529 4.16 18.23 -36.74
N SER A 530 5.10 18.90 -36.04
CA SER A 530 6.22 18.29 -35.30
C SER A 530 6.00 18.18 -33.79
N ASP A 531 4.80 18.51 -33.30
CA ASP A 531 4.50 18.47 -31.86
C ASP A 531 4.25 17.03 -31.38
N SER A 532 4.65 16.73 -30.15
CA SER A 532 4.39 15.45 -29.51
C SER A 532 2.89 15.26 -29.25
N MET A 533 2.38 14.04 -29.48
CA MET A 533 1.07 13.64 -29.01
C MET A 533 1.12 13.46 -27.48
N LEU A 534 0.31 14.25 -26.77
CA LEU A 534 0.15 14.11 -25.31
C LEU A 534 -0.96 13.10 -25.04
N LEU A 535 -0.65 12.05 -24.28
CA LEU A 535 -1.58 10.97 -23.96
C LEU A 535 -1.49 10.58 -22.48
N SER A 536 -2.63 10.51 -21.80
CA SER A 536 -2.75 9.82 -20.51
C SER A 536 -4.00 8.95 -20.49
N MET A 537 -3.96 7.91 -19.66
CA MET A 537 -5.04 6.93 -19.57
C MET A 537 -5.27 6.51 -18.12
N ILE A 538 -6.53 6.29 -17.80
CA ILE A 538 -6.99 5.85 -16.49
C ILE A 538 -7.93 4.69 -16.71
N ARG A 539 -7.70 3.56 -16.06
CA ARG A 539 -8.71 2.50 -15.97
C ARG A 539 -9.33 2.50 -14.59
N THR A 540 -10.65 2.56 -14.52
CA THR A 540 -11.41 2.31 -13.30
C THR A 540 -11.96 0.90 -13.32
N HIS A 541 -12.06 0.28 -12.14
CA HIS A 541 -12.56 -1.08 -12.03
C HIS A 541 -14.04 -1.11 -11.59
N GLY A 542 -14.80 -2.05 -12.13
CA GLY A 542 -16.23 -2.20 -11.79
C GLY A 542 -16.49 -2.88 -10.44
N ASP A 543 -15.59 -3.76 -10.01
CA ASP A 543 -15.77 -4.61 -8.83
C ASP A 543 -15.31 -3.96 -7.52
N ASN A 544 -14.63 -2.81 -7.60
CA ASN A 544 -14.17 -2.02 -6.47
C ASN A 544 -14.00 -0.55 -6.85
N GLN A 545 -13.68 0.32 -5.90
CA GLN A 545 -13.47 1.76 -6.17
C GLN A 545 -12.03 2.10 -6.62
N ASN A 546 -11.27 1.10 -7.05
CA ASN A 546 -9.88 1.29 -7.43
C ASN A 546 -9.76 1.70 -8.90
N PHE A 547 -8.56 2.13 -9.25
CA PHE A 547 -8.18 2.53 -10.59
C PHE A 547 -6.69 2.23 -10.81
N GLU A 548 -6.23 2.31 -12.04
CA GLU A 548 -4.83 2.24 -12.46
C GLU A 548 -4.58 3.26 -13.57
N THR A 549 -3.35 3.73 -13.71
CA THR A 549 -3.02 4.87 -14.56
C THR A 549 -1.79 4.64 -15.42
N SER A 550 -1.73 5.33 -16.55
CA SER A 550 -0.60 5.33 -17.47
C SER A 550 -0.45 6.72 -18.11
N PRO A 551 0.78 7.23 -18.30
CA PRO A 551 2.06 6.56 -18.04
C PRO A 551 2.55 6.66 -16.59
N ASN A 552 2.04 7.63 -15.82
CA ASN A 552 2.46 7.93 -14.46
C ASN A 552 1.49 7.34 -13.45
N ARG A 553 1.97 7.03 -12.25
CA ARG A 553 1.13 6.65 -11.10
C ARG A 553 0.48 7.88 -10.51
N SER A 554 -0.79 7.79 -10.19
CA SER A 554 -1.46 8.81 -9.38
C SER A 554 -1.51 8.43 -7.89
N VAL A 555 -1.74 9.41 -7.03
CA VAL A 555 -2.09 9.18 -5.62
C VAL A 555 -3.54 8.70 -5.46
N PRO A 556 -3.89 7.93 -4.41
CA PRO A 556 -5.22 7.30 -4.33
C PRO A 556 -6.41 8.26 -4.27
N TRP A 557 -6.22 9.50 -3.79
CA TRP A 557 -7.25 10.53 -3.65
C TRP A 557 -7.41 11.42 -4.88
N SER A 558 -6.58 11.25 -5.92
CA SER A 558 -6.68 12.03 -7.16
C SER A 558 -6.57 11.09 -8.37
N MET A 559 -7.41 11.26 -9.39
CA MET A 559 -7.24 10.60 -10.69
C MET A 559 -6.66 11.55 -11.73
N HIS A 560 -5.75 12.43 -11.30
CA HIS A 560 -4.99 13.29 -12.19
C HIS A 560 -3.76 12.55 -12.68
N VAL A 561 -3.57 12.52 -14.01
CA VAL A 561 -2.43 11.83 -14.64
C VAL A 561 -1.87 12.72 -15.73
N ASP A 562 -0.64 13.12 -15.49
CA ASP A 562 0.20 13.86 -16.42
C ASP A 562 0.58 13.01 -17.64
N PRO A 563 0.54 13.58 -18.86
CA PRO A 563 0.65 12.81 -20.10
C PRO A 563 2.06 12.33 -20.41
N VAL A 564 2.15 11.24 -21.17
CA VAL A 564 3.36 10.89 -21.94
C VAL A 564 3.43 11.79 -23.17
N HIS A 565 4.65 12.18 -23.54
CA HIS A 565 4.94 12.84 -24.81
C HIS A 565 5.32 11.78 -25.84
N LEU A 566 4.58 11.70 -26.95
CA LEU A 566 4.79 10.71 -27.99
C LEU A 566 5.16 11.38 -29.31
N ASP A 567 6.33 11.08 -29.86
CA ASP A 567 6.70 11.50 -31.21
C ASP A 567 6.04 10.55 -32.21
N ILE A 568 4.95 10.99 -32.84
CA ILE A 568 4.24 10.21 -33.87
C ILE A 568 4.76 10.50 -35.29
N SER A 569 5.64 11.48 -35.46
CA SER A 569 6.17 11.87 -36.77
C SER A 569 7.17 10.85 -37.33
N THR A 570 7.80 10.06 -36.45
CA THR A 570 8.73 8.99 -36.81
C THR A 570 8.09 7.90 -37.65
N TRP A 571 6.80 7.66 -37.49
CA TRP A 571 6.06 6.63 -38.22
C TRP A 571 5.96 6.94 -39.73
N THR A 572 5.92 8.22 -40.10
CA THR A 572 5.81 8.68 -41.49
C THR A 572 7.12 8.68 -42.27
N ARG A 573 8.27 8.41 -41.64
CA ARG A 573 9.55 8.29 -42.36
C ARG A 573 9.58 6.97 -43.13
N SER A 574 9.75 7.08 -44.44
CA SER A 574 9.60 6.04 -45.47
C SER A 574 10.60 4.88 -45.41
N ASP A 575 11.28 4.67 -44.29
CA ASP A 575 12.40 3.72 -44.18
C ASP A 575 11.96 2.29 -43.85
N PHE A 576 10.67 2.07 -43.54
CA PHE A 576 10.09 0.74 -43.35
C PHE A 576 9.48 0.17 -44.64
N ILE A 577 10.28 0.14 -45.72
CA ILE A 577 9.97 -0.75 -46.84
C ILE A 577 10.39 -2.15 -46.41
N LEU A 578 9.41 -3.01 -46.09
CA LEU A 578 9.63 -4.45 -45.99
C LEU A 578 10.43 -4.91 -47.22
N PRO A 579 11.57 -5.62 -47.07
CA PRO A 579 12.31 -6.11 -48.22
C PRO A 579 11.38 -6.99 -49.04
N ALA A 580 11.09 -6.57 -50.27
CA ALA A 580 10.26 -7.31 -51.19
C ALA A 580 10.76 -8.77 -51.25
N PRO A 581 9.87 -9.78 -51.22
CA PRO A 581 10.28 -11.17 -51.26
C PRO A 581 11.09 -11.39 -52.55
N ARG A 582 12.37 -11.73 -52.39
CA ARG A 582 13.21 -12.15 -53.51
C ARG A 582 12.50 -13.28 -54.23
N ARG A 583 11.98 -13.01 -55.44
CA ARG A 583 11.55 -14.05 -56.37
C ARG A 583 12.77 -14.96 -56.59
N ARG A 584 12.65 -16.22 -56.17
CA ARG A 584 13.60 -17.26 -56.58
C ARG A 584 13.53 -17.35 -58.10
N GLN A 585 14.65 -17.04 -58.76
CA GLN A 585 14.94 -17.55 -60.10
C GLN A 585 15.50 -18.95 -59.97
#